data_AF-A0A8J5CLB9-F1
#
_entry.id   AF-A0A8J5CLB9-F1
#
_cell.length_a   1.000
_cell.length_b   1.000
_cell.length_c   1.000
_cell.angle_alpha   90.00
_cell.angle_beta   90.00
_cell.angle_gamma   90.00
#
_symmetry.space_group_name_H-M   'P 1'
#
loop_
_entity.id
_entity.type
_entity.pdbx_description
1 polymer ?
#
loop_
_entity_poly.entity_id
_entity_poly.type
_entity_poly.pdbx_seq_one_letter_code
_entity_poly.pdbx_strand_id
1 'polypeptide(L)'
;MPPKNAQKGGASQSKKADQKKKEKIVEDKTFGLKNKKGAKQQKFIQQVQHQVKYGGNKTARELEKEKDTQSKSKDDLKKKLAEIGDLFKPVQQTAGKGSDPKSILCAFFKQGHCGKGNKCKFSHDLNIERKAEKRSAYVDMRDNGEETSADWDEATLMEVVEQKHGKEKAQATTTEIVCRFFLDAVENGKYGWFWDCPNGSNCKYRHALPAGFILKKIRR
;
A
#
# COMPACT_ATOMS: atom_id res chain seq x y z
N MET A 1 23.63 19.02 26.49
CA MET A 1 24.79 19.44 25.67
C MET A 1 24.62 18.90 24.25
N PRO A 2 24.26 19.73 23.26
CA PRO A 2 24.16 19.31 21.85
C PRO A 2 25.42 19.70 21.04
N PRO A 3 25.79 18.93 19.99
CA PRO A 3 27.09 19.05 19.34
C PRO A 3 27.17 20.20 18.30
N LYS A 4 28.41 20.71 18.20
CA LYS A 4 28.98 21.70 17.27
C LYS A 4 28.37 21.75 15.87
N ASN A 5 27.83 22.92 15.52
CA ASN A 5 27.45 23.33 14.17
C ASN A 5 28.71 23.73 13.39
N ALA A 6 29.08 22.94 12.38
CA ALA A 6 30.21 23.22 11.49
C ALA A 6 29.84 24.31 10.47
N GLN A 7 30.73 25.28 10.36
CA GLN A 7 30.61 26.55 9.66
C GLN A 7 30.30 26.41 8.15
N LYS A 8 29.27 27.11 7.69
CA LYS A 8 29.12 27.55 6.29
C LYS A 8 30.07 28.74 6.05
N GLY A 9 31.20 28.53 5.40
CA GLY A 9 32.20 29.60 5.16
C GLY A 9 33.01 29.53 3.87
N GLY A 10 32.67 28.67 2.89
CA GLY A 10 33.55 28.38 1.74
C GLY A 10 33.24 29.09 0.41
N ALA A 11 32.17 29.88 0.28
CA ALA A 11 31.71 30.37 -1.03
C ALA A 11 32.33 31.71 -1.48
N SER A 12 32.95 32.47 -0.58
CA SER A 12 33.45 33.83 -0.87
C SER A 12 34.89 33.85 -1.42
N GLN A 13 35.72 32.86 -1.08
CA GLN A 13 37.13 32.82 -1.51
C GLN A 13 37.31 32.41 -2.98
N SER A 14 36.41 31.57 -3.53
CA SER A 14 36.49 31.08 -4.91
C SER A 14 36.24 32.18 -5.96
N LYS A 15 35.25 33.06 -5.73
CA LYS A 15 34.89 34.15 -6.67
C LYS A 15 36.04 35.15 -6.89
N LYS A 16 36.85 35.42 -5.87
CA LYS A 16 38.00 36.33 -5.94
C LYS A 16 39.17 35.72 -6.72
N ALA A 17 39.36 34.39 -6.60
CA ALA A 17 40.36 33.66 -7.37
C ALA A 17 39.99 33.59 -8.87
N ASP A 18 38.70 33.38 -9.19
CA ASP A 18 38.22 33.37 -10.58
C ASP A 18 38.28 34.74 -11.25
N GLN A 19 38.00 35.83 -10.52
CA GLN A 19 38.17 37.19 -11.04
C GLN A 19 39.64 37.49 -11.39
N LYS A 20 40.58 37.13 -10.52
CA LYS A 20 42.02 37.32 -10.75
C LYS A 20 42.54 36.50 -11.95
N LYS A 21 41.99 35.30 -12.20
CA LYS A 21 42.31 34.50 -13.39
C LYS A 21 41.76 35.16 -14.66
N LYS A 22 40.52 35.66 -14.63
CA LYS A 22 39.91 36.37 -15.76
C LYS A 22 40.67 37.66 -16.11
N GLU A 23 41.15 38.39 -15.11
CA GLU A 23 41.99 39.59 -15.31
C GLU A 23 43.33 39.25 -15.98
N LYS A 24 44.02 38.18 -15.54
CA LYS A 24 45.26 37.71 -16.19
C LYS A 24 45.04 37.32 -17.66
N ILE A 25 43.94 36.65 -17.97
CA ILE A 25 43.61 36.26 -19.35
C ILE A 25 43.31 37.49 -20.22
N VAL A 26 42.63 38.49 -19.66
CA VAL A 26 42.44 39.77 -20.36
C VAL A 26 43.79 40.44 -20.59
N GLU A 27 44.65 40.51 -19.58
CA GLU A 27 45.98 41.14 -19.69
C GLU A 27 46.87 40.48 -20.75
N ASP A 28 46.85 39.14 -20.80
CA ASP A 28 47.62 38.33 -21.76
C ASP A 28 47.09 38.47 -23.19
N LYS A 29 45.77 38.33 -23.39
CA LYS A 29 45.15 38.48 -24.73
C LYS A 29 45.13 39.90 -25.28
N THR A 30 45.30 40.89 -24.40
CA THR A 30 45.39 42.31 -24.80
C THR A 30 46.81 42.86 -24.71
N PHE A 31 47.81 42.00 -24.43
CA PHE A 31 49.21 42.36 -24.35
C PHE A 31 49.73 42.89 -25.70
N GLY A 32 50.49 43.98 -25.69
CA GLY A 32 51.02 44.64 -26.89
C GLY A 32 50.03 45.51 -27.69
N LEU A 33 48.72 45.36 -27.50
CA LEU A 33 47.70 46.19 -28.17
C LEU A 33 47.29 47.43 -27.34
N LYS A 34 47.56 47.46 -26.03
CA LYS A 34 47.19 48.55 -25.12
C LYS A 34 47.88 49.90 -25.44
N ASN A 35 49.08 49.89 -26.03
CA ASN A 35 49.81 51.11 -26.40
C ASN A 35 49.45 51.67 -27.79
N LYS A 36 48.60 50.98 -28.57
CA LYS A 36 48.16 51.46 -29.88
C LYS A 36 46.80 52.16 -29.72
N LYS A 37 46.78 53.49 -29.83
CA LYS A 37 45.57 54.34 -29.69
C LYS A 37 44.58 54.26 -30.86
N GLY A 38 44.68 53.24 -31.72
CA GLY A 38 43.81 53.07 -32.89
C GLY A 38 42.38 52.68 -32.50
N ALA A 39 41.37 53.31 -33.10
CA ALA A 39 39.95 53.04 -32.82
C ALA A 39 39.53 51.58 -33.07
N LYS A 40 40.16 50.90 -34.04
CA LYS A 40 39.93 49.48 -34.34
C LYS A 40 40.49 48.56 -33.23
N GLN A 41 41.70 48.86 -32.73
CA GLN A 41 42.30 48.13 -31.62
C GLN A 41 41.55 48.33 -30.31
N GLN A 42 41.03 49.53 -30.03
CA GLN A 42 40.21 49.80 -28.84
C GLN A 42 38.90 48.99 -28.84
N LYS A 43 38.21 48.91 -29.99
CA LYS A 43 37.01 48.06 -30.14
C LYS A 43 37.32 46.58 -29.93
N PHE A 44 38.46 46.10 -30.44
CA PHE A 44 38.90 44.72 -30.21
C PHE A 44 39.20 44.43 -28.73
N ILE A 45 39.90 45.34 -28.04
CA ILE A 45 40.17 45.21 -26.59
C ILE A 45 38.86 45.15 -25.79
N GLN A 46 37.88 46.00 -26.11
CA GLN A 46 36.57 45.98 -25.47
C GLN A 46 35.81 44.67 -25.73
N GLN A 47 35.84 44.16 -26.96
CA GLN A 47 35.19 42.90 -27.32
C GLN A 47 35.82 41.70 -26.60
N VAL A 48 37.16 41.63 -26.52
CA VAL A 48 37.87 40.56 -25.78
C VAL A 48 37.62 40.67 -24.28
N GLN A 49 37.63 41.87 -23.71
CA GLN A 49 37.27 42.09 -22.30
C GLN A 49 35.83 41.64 -22.00
N HIS A 50 34.89 41.95 -22.90
CA HIS A 50 33.51 41.54 -22.76
C HIS A 50 33.35 40.01 -22.86
N GLN A 51 34.03 39.38 -23.83
CA GLN A 51 33.99 37.93 -24.01
C GLN A 51 34.59 37.17 -22.82
N VAL A 52 35.68 37.65 -22.22
CA VAL A 52 36.32 36.99 -21.07
C VAL A 52 35.57 37.26 -19.75
N LYS A 53 35.00 38.46 -19.58
CA LYS A 53 34.22 38.79 -18.37
C LYS A 53 32.85 38.12 -18.37
N TYR A 54 32.18 38.06 -19.51
CA TYR A 54 30.78 37.61 -19.61
C TYR A 54 30.58 36.26 -20.30
N GLY A 55 31.53 35.78 -21.12
CA GLY A 55 31.43 34.52 -21.88
C GLY A 55 31.48 33.22 -21.07
N GLY A 56 31.30 33.30 -19.75
CA GLY A 56 31.22 32.13 -18.85
C GLY A 56 30.33 32.33 -17.63
N ASN A 57 29.63 33.47 -17.50
CA ASN A 57 28.64 33.66 -16.44
C ASN A 57 27.27 33.35 -17.02
N LYS A 58 26.73 32.17 -16.70
CA LYS A 58 25.30 31.88 -16.90
C LYS A 58 24.49 33.03 -16.33
N THR A 59 23.45 33.45 -17.04
CA THR A 59 22.61 34.57 -16.59
C THR A 59 22.05 34.25 -15.20
N ALA A 60 21.80 35.26 -14.37
CA ALA A 60 21.21 35.04 -13.04
C ALA A 60 19.93 34.17 -13.11
N ARG A 61 19.18 34.33 -14.21
CA ARG A 61 17.98 33.56 -14.56
C ARG A 61 18.24 32.08 -14.88
N GLU A 62 19.37 31.73 -15.50
CA GLU A 62 19.75 30.32 -15.72
C GLU A 62 20.25 29.64 -14.45
N LEU A 63 21.01 30.37 -13.61
CA LEU A 63 21.47 29.86 -12.32
C LEU A 63 20.29 29.59 -11.35
N GLU A 64 19.22 30.39 -11.43
CA GLU A 64 17.98 30.14 -10.69
C GLU A 64 17.22 28.92 -11.25
N LYS A 65 17.13 28.77 -12.57
CA LYS A 65 16.50 27.60 -13.21
C LYS A 65 17.21 26.29 -12.86
N GLU A 66 18.53 26.27 -12.82
CA GLU A 66 19.31 25.07 -12.45
C GLU A 66 19.17 24.72 -10.97
N LYS A 67 19.03 25.71 -10.09
CA LYS A 67 18.75 25.47 -8.67
C LYS A 67 17.34 24.93 -8.44
N ASP A 68 16.35 25.43 -9.19
CA ASP A 68 14.96 24.98 -9.13
C ASP A 68 14.79 23.54 -9.68
N THR A 69 15.51 23.18 -10.75
CA THR A 69 15.51 21.78 -11.25
C THR A 69 16.27 20.84 -10.33
N GLN A 70 17.34 21.31 -9.68
CA GLN A 70 18.10 20.52 -8.72
C GLN A 70 17.37 20.34 -7.38
N SER A 71 16.55 21.31 -6.94
CA SER A 71 15.70 21.14 -5.76
C SER A 71 14.57 20.18 -6.04
N LYS A 72 13.86 20.34 -7.17
CA LYS A 72 12.77 19.44 -7.59
C LYS A 72 13.24 17.98 -7.68
N SER A 73 14.35 17.72 -8.37
CA SER A 73 14.90 16.35 -8.46
C SER A 73 15.28 15.74 -7.09
N LYS A 74 15.76 16.55 -6.14
CA LYS A 74 16.04 16.09 -4.77
C LYS A 74 14.78 15.81 -3.96
N ASP A 75 13.76 16.64 -4.09
CA ASP A 75 12.46 16.44 -3.45
C ASP A 75 11.76 15.21 -4.00
N ASP A 76 11.79 14.99 -5.32
CA ASP A 76 11.25 13.79 -5.96
C ASP A 76 11.99 12.52 -5.52
N LEU A 77 13.32 12.56 -5.44
CA LEU A 77 14.11 11.43 -4.93
C LEU A 77 13.76 11.12 -3.47
N LYS A 78 13.57 12.15 -2.64
CA LYS A 78 13.21 12.00 -1.23
C LYS A 78 11.80 11.45 -1.05
N LYS A 79 10.84 11.88 -1.88
CA LYS A 79 9.47 11.33 -1.92
C LYS A 79 9.48 9.86 -2.32
N LYS A 80 10.19 9.51 -3.40
CA LYS A 80 10.35 8.10 -3.81
C LYS A 80 10.98 7.24 -2.73
N LEU A 81 11.98 7.75 -2.01
CA LEU A 81 12.59 7.03 -0.90
C LEU A 81 11.62 6.83 0.28
N ALA A 82 10.76 7.82 0.57
CA ALA A 82 9.73 7.71 1.59
C ALA A 82 8.64 6.70 1.20
N GLU A 83 8.18 6.73 -0.06
CA GLU A 83 7.20 5.77 -0.60
C GLU A 83 7.73 4.33 -0.54
N ILE A 84 9.00 4.13 -0.88
CA ILE A 84 9.67 2.82 -0.76
C ILE A 84 9.73 2.39 0.71
N GLY A 85 10.07 3.28 1.64
CA GLY A 85 10.10 2.98 3.07
C GLY A 85 8.73 2.61 3.65
N ASP A 86 7.67 3.25 3.18
CA ASP A 86 6.30 2.94 3.59
C ASP A 86 5.83 1.58 3.08
N LEU A 87 6.25 1.18 1.88
CA LEU A 87 5.97 -0.15 1.32
C LEU A 87 6.67 -1.28 2.09
N PHE A 88 7.86 -1.03 2.63
CA PHE A 88 8.63 -2.01 3.41
C PHE A 88 8.32 -2.01 4.92
N LYS A 89 7.26 -1.31 5.37
CA LYS A 89 6.84 -1.37 6.77
C LYS A 89 6.47 -2.82 7.14
N PRO A 90 7.14 -3.45 8.12
CA PRO A 90 6.87 -4.83 8.49
C PRO A 90 5.47 -4.93 9.08
N VAL A 91 4.65 -5.83 8.52
CA VAL A 91 3.33 -6.16 9.05
C VAL A 91 3.50 -6.75 10.45
N GLN A 92 3.19 -5.96 11.48
CA GLN A 92 3.20 -6.43 12.86
C GLN A 92 1.92 -7.19 13.15
N GLN A 93 2.00 -8.52 13.16
CA GLN A 93 0.91 -9.35 13.65
C GLN A 93 0.77 -9.17 15.17
N THR A 94 -0.41 -8.74 15.63
CA THR A 94 -0.78 -8.74 17.03
C THR A 94 -1.80 -9.86 17.26
N ALA A 95 -1.60 -10.65 18.31
CA ALA A 95 -2.59 -11.64 18.72
C ALA A 95 -3.70 -10.90 19.47
N GLY A 96 -4.97 -11.14 19.11
CA GLY A 96 -6.12 -10.61 19.84
C GLY A 96 -6.08 -11.06 21.30
N LYS A 97 -6.55 -10.20 22.22
CA LYS A 97 -6.59 -10.50 23.67
C LYS A 97 -7.58 -11.66 23.90
N GLY A 98 -7.07 -12.88 23.93
CA GLY A 98 -7.85 -14.12 24.10
C GLY A 98 -7.48 -15.25 23.16
N SER A 99 -6.70 -15.01 22.09
CA SER A 99 -6.21 -16.07 21.20
C SER A 99 -4.78 -16.48 21.55
N ASP A 100 -4.56 -17.80 21.63
CA ASP A 100 -3.22 -18.35 21.83
C ASP A 100 -2.31 -17.95 20.66
N PRO A 101 -1.16 -17.32 20.91
CA PRO A 101 -0.30 -16.85 19.82
C PRO A 101 0.17 -17.97 18.87
N LYS A 102 0.27 -19.21 19.37
CA LYS A 102 0.58 -20.41 18.58
C LYS A 102 -0.59 -20.97 17.77
N SER A 103 -1.82 -20.52 17.98
CA SER A 103 -2.94 -20.87 17.10
C SER A 103 -3.00 -19.99 15.84
N ILE A 104 -2.12 -18.98 15.73
CA ILE A 104 -2.06 -18.05 14.61
C ILE A 104 -0.79 -18.35 13.81
N LEU A 105 -0.92 -18.42 12.48
CA LEU A 105 0.20 -18.61 11.57
C LEU A 105 1.12 -17.36 11.58
N CYS A 106 2.43 -17.59 11.68
CA CYS A 106 3.45 -16.56 11.59
C CYS A 106 3.51 -15.98 10.17
N ALA A 107 3.25 -14.67 10.00
CA ALA A 107 3.36 -13.96 8.73
C ALA A 107 4.78 -14.01 8.17
N PHE A 108 5.78 -13.85 9.04
CA PHE A 108 7.19 -13.95 8.64
C PHE A 108 7.55 -15.36 8.18
N PHE A 109 6.92 -16.40 8.73
CA PHE A 109 7.13 -17.78 8.28
C PHE A 109 6.44 -18.01 6.94
N LYS A 110 5.21 -17.52 6.77
CA LYS A 110 4.49 -17.53 5.49
C LYS A 110 5.29 -16.82 4.39
N GLN A 111 6.03 -15.77 4.73
CA GLN A 111 6.91 -15.03 3.81
C GLN A 111 8.34 -15.61 3.71
N GLY A 112 8.68 -16.68 4.45
CA GLY A 112 10.01 -17.30 4.41
C GLY A 112 11.13 -16.54 5.14
N HIS A 113 10.81 -15.47 5.88
CA HIS A 113 11.77 -14.61 6.58
C HIS A 113 11.83 -14.82 8.11
N CYS A 114 11.17 -15.85 8.65
CA CYS A 114 11.16 -16.08 10.09
C CYS A 114 12.41 -16.85 10.58
N GLY A 115 13.37 -16.14 11.18
CA GLY A 115 14.55 -16.73 11.84
C GLY A 115 14.29 -17.35 13.22
N LYS A 116 13.07 -17.28 13.75
CA LYS A 116 12.75 -17.72 15.13
C LYS A 116 12.45 -19.23 15.23
N GLY A 117 12.26 -19.91 14.10
CA GLY A 117 11.97 -21.35 14.05
C GLY A 117 10.84 -21.75 15.02
N ASN A 118 11.02 -22.88 15.72
CA ASN A 118 10.04 -23.42 16.67
C ASN A 118 9.85 -22.59 17.94
N LYS A 119 10.72 -21.59 18.19
CA LYS A 119 10.61 -20.66 19.32
C LYS A 119 9.82 -19.40 18.95
N CYS A 120 9.27 -19.33 17.73
CA CYS A 120 8.43 -18.21 17.33
C CYS A 120 7.16 -18.13 18.20
N LYS A 121 6.74 -16.89 18.50
CA LYS A 121 5.48 -16.62 19.21
C LYS A 121 4.27 -17.11 18.40
N PHE A 122 4.38 -17.10 17.08
CA PHE A 122 3.38 -17.54 16.13
C PHE A 122 3.75 -18.91 15.55
N SER A 123 2.76 -19.70 15.13
CA SER A 123 3.02 -21.05 14.64
C SER A 123 3.57 -21.07 13.22
N HIS A 124 4.45 -22.04 12.98
CA HIS A 124 5.04 -22.35 11.68
C HIS A 124 4.37 -23.57 11.02
N ASP A 125 3.20 -23.97 11.49
CA ASP A 125 2.42 -25.03 10.88
C ASP A 125 1.40 -24.45 9.89
N LEU A 126 1.67 -24.63 8.59
CA LEU A 126 0.78 -24.23 7.49
C LEU A 126 -0.62 -24.85 7.59
N ASN A 127 -0.77 -25.95 8.32
CA ASN A 127 -2.05 -26.62 8.49
C ASN A 127 -2.99 -25.86 9.45
N ILE A 128 -2.49 -24.88 10.19
CA ILE A 128 -3.31 -24.04 11.08
C ILE A 128 -4.17 -23.05 10.29
N GLU A 129 -3.68 -22.52 9.16
CA GLU A 129 -4.46 -21.61 8.30
C GLU A 129 -5.69 -22.32 7.69
N ARG A 130 -5.66 -23.65 7.58
CA ARG A 130 -6.79 -24.45 7.11
C ARG A 130 -7.89 -24.65 8.16
N LYS A 131 -7.60 -24.38 9.45
CA LYS A 131 -8.58 -24.46 10.55
C LYS A 131 -9.41 -23.18 10.68
N ALA A 132 -9.85 -22.61 9.56
CA ALA A 132 -10.88 -21.58 9.57
C ALA A 132 -12.14 -22.12 10.28
N GLU A 133 -12.88 -21.26 10.98
CA GLU A 133 -14.07 -21.63 11.75
C GLU A 133 -14.99 -22.54 10.92
N LYS A 134 -15.33 -23.70 11.50
CA LYS A 134 -16.25 -24.63 10.85
C LYS A 134 -17.59 -23.93 10.71
N ARG A 135 -18.06 -23.77 9.47
CA ARG A 135 -19.42 -23.30 9.19
C ARG A 135 -20.41 -24.12 10.02
N SER A 136 -21.28 -23.45 10.78
CA SER A 136 -22.24 -24.11 11.66
C SER A 136 -23.17 -25.00 10.84
N ALA A 137 -23.21 -26.30 11.13
CA ALA A 137 -24.07 -27.27 10.44
C ALA A 137 -25.56 -27.13 10.80
N TYR A 138 -25.90 -26.26 11.75
CA TYR A 138 -27.27 -26.06 12.25
C TYR A 138 -27.91 -24.76 11.73
N VAL A 139 -27.14 -23.90 11.04
CA VAL A 139 -27.64 -22.61 10.54
C VAL A 139 -27.51 -22.58 9.03
N ASP A 140 -28.63 -22.51 8.31
CA ASP A 140 -28.63 -22.26 6.87
C ASP A 140 -28.35 -20.76 6.65
N MET A 141 -27.41 -20.42 5.75
CA MET A 141 -27.11 -19.01 5.47
C MET A 141 -28.28 -18.24 4.85
N ARG A 142 -29.30 -18.94 4.35
CA ARG A 142 -30.54 -18.32 3.86
C ARG A 142 -31.47 -17.86 4.99
N ASP A 143 -31.33 -18.39 6.20
CA ASP A 143 -32.18 -18.06 7.35
C ASP A 143 -31.70 -16.80 8.10
N ASN A 144 -30.48 -16.31 7.83
CA ASN A 144 -29.87 -15.15 8.51
C ASN A 144 -30.45 -13.77 8.06
N GLY A 145 -31.69 -13.75 7.59
CA GLY A 145 -32.37 -12.55 7.06
C GLY A 145 -33.60 -12.13 7.87
N GLU A 146 -33.86 -12.73 9.04
CA GLU A 146 -34.89 -12.24 9.96
C GLU A 146 -34.37 -11.02 10.73
N GLU A 147 -34.38 -9.86 10.06
CA GLU A 147 -34.33 -8.58 10.76
C GLU A 147 -35.66 -8.40 11.51
N THR A 148 -35.57 -8.21 12.83
CA THR A 148 -36.73 -8.05 13.71
C THR A 148 -37.58 -6.87 13.28
N SER A 149 -38.82 -7.16 12.88
CA SER A 149 -39.81 -6.24 12.31
C SER A 149 -40.40 -5.20 13.28
N ALA A 150 -39.70 -4.89 14.37
CA ALA A 150 -40.24 -4.09 15.47
C ALA A 150 -40.04 -2.57 15.30
N ASP A 151 -39.20 -2.12 14.35
CA ASP A 151 -38.83 -0.71 14.13
C ASP A 151 -39.12 -0.22 12.69
N TRP A 152 -40.10 -0.81 12.00
CA TRP A 152 -40.36 -0.54 10.57
C TRP A 152 -41.47 0.50 10.39
N ASP A 153 -41.16 1.64 9.77
CA ASP A 153 -42.11 2.69 9.39
C ASP A 153 -43.04 2.23 8.23
N GLU A 154 -44.25 2.80 8.12
CA GLU A 154 -45.30 2.38 7.16
C GLU A 154 -44.88 2.39 5.67
N ALA A 155 -43.93 3.27 5.30
CA ALA A 155 -43.34 3.26 3.96
C ALA A 155 -42.44 2.04 3.71
N THR A 156 -41.65 1.65 4.71
CA THR A 156 -40.81 0.44 4.65
C THR A 156 -41.67 -0.82 4.70
N LEU A 157 -42.83 -0.76 5.36
CA LEU A 157 -43.82 -1.83 5.38
C LEU A 157 -44.41 -2.07 3.97
N MET A 158 -44.81 -1.00 3.27
CA MET A 158 -45.31 -1.11 1.89
C MET A 158 -44.25 -1.64 0.92
N GLU A 159 -43.00 -1.18 1.01
CA GLU A 159 -41.89 -1.66 0.18
C GLU A 159 -41.58 -3.15 0.44
N VAL A 160 -41.60 -3.57 1.70
CA VAL A 160 -41.40 -4.99 2.07
C VAL A 160 -42.56 -5.86 1.61
N VAL A 161 -43.82 -5.38 1.66
CA VAL A 161 -44.97 -6.11 1.13
C VAL A 161 -44.83 -6.34 -0.38
N GLU A 162 -44.43 -5.31 -1.13
CA GLU A 162 -44.19 -5.42 -2.58
C GLU A 162 -43.01 -6.36 -2.88
N GLN A 163 -41.93 -6.30 -2.09
CA GLN A 163 -40.81 -7.25 -2.19
C GLN A 163 -41.18 -8.68 -1.75
N LYS A 164 -42.06 -8.85 -0.77
CA LYS A 164 -42.51 -10.16 -0.25
C LYS A 164 -43.39 -10.88 -1.26
N HIS A 165 -44.25 -10.19 -2.01
CA HIS A 165 -45.02 -10.82 -3.08
C HIS A 165 -44.14 -11.33 -4.25
N GLY A 166 -42.95 -10.74 -4.46
CA GLY A 166 -41.94 -11.28 -5.38
C GLY A 166 -41.11 -12.43 -4.80
N LYS A 167 -40.79 -12.38 -3.49
CA LYS A 167 -39.95 -13.36 -2.78
C LYS A 167 -40.70 -14.58 -2.26
N GLU A 168 -42.02 -14.51 -1.99
CA GLU A 168 -42.86 -15.65 -1.61
C GLU A 168 -42.84 -16.75 -2.67
N LYS A 169 -42.80 -16.39 -3.96
CA LYS A 169 -42.68 -17.38 -5.05
C LYS A 169 -41.32 -18.10 -5.06
N ALA A 170 -40.26 -17.48 -4.52
CA ALA A 170 -38.94 -18.10 -4.38
C ALA A 170 -38.81 -18.91 -3.06
N GLN A 171 -39.35 -18.39 -1.95
CA GLN A 171 -39.38 -19.05 -0.64
C GLN A 171 -40.35 -20.25 -0.58
N ALA A 172 -41.42 -20.27 -1.38
CA ALA A 172 -42.34 -21.40 -1.47
C ALA A 172 -41.70 -22.69 -2.03
N THR A 173 -40.44 -22.64 -2.47
CA THR A 173 -39.72 -23.82 -2.99
C THR A 173 -38.73 -24.42 -1.98
N THR A 174 -38.43 -23.77 -0.86
CA THR A 174 -37.53 -24.35 0.15
C THR A 174 -38.29 -25.34 1.02
N THR A 175 -38.13 -26.62 0.72
CA THR A 175 -38.67 -27.70 1.55
C THR A 175 -37.90 -27.80 2.88
N GLU A 176 -38.60 -28.09 3.98
CA GLU A 176 -37.99 -28.40 5.29
C GLU A 176 -37.13 -29.67 5.26
N ILE A 177 -37.26 -30.45 4.18
CA ILE A 177 -36.48 -31.65 3.93
C ILE A 177 -35.01 -31.26 3.70
N VAL A 178 -34.13 -31.94 4.43
CA VAL A 178 -32.68 -31.75 4.37
C VAL A 178 -32.13 -32.26 3.03
N CYS A 179 -31.20 -31.52 2.43
CA CYS A 179 -30.57 -31.94 1.19
C CYS A 179 -29.74 -33.24 1.39
N ARG A 180 -29.93 -34.21 0.49
CA ARG A 180 -29.16 -35.47 0.51
C ARG A 180 -27.64 -35.25 0.40
N PHE A 181 -27.21 -34.34 -0.47
CA PHE A 181 -25.78 -34.02 -0.63
C PHE A 181 -25.19 -33.33 0.59
N PHE A 182 -26.01 -32.56 1.31
CA PHE A 182 -25.61 -31.97 2.58
C PHE A 182 -25.41 -33.05 3.64
N LEU A 183 -26.35 -34.00 3.78
CA LEU A 183 -26.22 -35.12 4.73
C LEU A 183 -24.93 -35.91 4.46
N ASP A 184 -24.65 -36.26 3.20
CA ASP A 184 -23.43 -36.97 2.81
C ASP A 184 -22.15 -36.16 3.11
N ALA A 185 -22.18 -34.85 2.86
CA ALA A 185 -21.05 -33.98 3.16
C ALA A 185 -20.78 -33.85 4.67
N VAL A 186 -21.84 -33.77 5.46
CA VAL A 186 -21.75 -33.67 6.93
C VAL A 186 -21.31 -35.01 7.53
N GLU A 187 -21.82 -36.14 7.06
CA GLU A 187 -21.40 -37.48 7.49
C GLU A 187 -19.93 -37.75 7.17
N ASN A 188 -19.47 -37.34 5.99
CA ASN A 188 -18.08 -37.44 5.58
C ASN A 188 -17.17 -36.38 6.23
N GLY A 189 -17.71 -35.41 6.96
CA GLY A 189 -16.95 -34.30 7.55
C GLY A 189 -16.32 -33.37 6.50
N LYS A 190 -16.86 -33.37 5.29
CA LYS A 190 -16.47 -32.51 4.16
C LYS A 190 -17.26 -31.19 4.15
N TYR A 191 -18.36 -31.12 4.90
CA TYR A 191 -19.14 -29.89 5.07
C TYR A 191 -18.30 -28.82 5.80
N GLY A 192 -18.16 -27.65 5.20
CA GLY A 192 -17.32 -26.56 5.71
C GLY A 192 -17.29 -25.35 4.77
N TRP A 193 -16.23 -24.55 4.89
CA TRP A 193 -16.05 -23.28 4.19
C TRP A 193 -16.05 -23.38 2.65
N PHE A 194 -15.59 -24.52 2.11
CA PHE A 194 -15.48 -24.75 0.66
C PHE A 194 -16.48 -25.80 0.16
N TRP A 195 -17.54 -26.09 0.93
CA TRP A 195 -18.57 -27.02 0.49
C TRP A 195 -19.72 -26.29 -0.18
N ASP A 196 -19.90 -26.57 -1.47
CA ASP A 196 -21.04 -26.13 -2.26
C ASP A 196 -21.95 -27.30 -2.59
N CYS A 197 -23.26 -27.06 -2.53
CA CYS A 197 -24.22 -28.06 -2.95
C CYS A 197 -24.16 -28.23 -4.47
N PRO A 198 -24.13 -29.47 -4.99
CA PRO A 198 -24.20 -29.73 -6.44
C PRO A 198 -25.48 -29.18 -7.10
N ASN A 199 -26.55 -28.97 -6.32
CA ASN A 199 -27.78 -28.32 -6.78
C ASN A 199 -27.71 -26.78 -6.78
N GLY A 200 -26.55 -26.20 -6.43
CA GLY A 200 -26.31 -24.76 -6.36
C GLY A 200 -26.84 -24.07 -5.11
N SER A 201 -26.77 -22.73 -5.11
CA SER A 201 -27.23 -21.84 -4.04
C SER A 201 -28.75 -21.83 -3.87
N ASN A 202 -29.50 -22.15 -4.94
CA ASN A 202 -30.96 -22.25 -4.95
C ASN A 202 -31.46 -23.69 -4.77
N CYS A 203 -30.78 -24.49 -3.94
CA CYS A 203 -31.22 -25.85 -3.67
C CYS A 203 -32.63 -25.84 -3.03
N LYS A 204 -33.55 -26.63 -3.61
CA LYS A 204 -34.92 -26.84 -3.11
C LYS A 204 -34.95 -27.39 -1.67
N TYR A 205 -33.85 -28.01 -1.24
CA TYR A 205 -33.72 -28.66 0.06
C TYR A 205 -32.88 -27.81 1.03
N ARG A 206 -33.11 -27.98 2.34
CA ARG A 206 -32.41 -27.22 3.39
C ARG A 206 -30.97 -27.70 3.56
N HIS A 207 -30.03 -26.78 3.76
CA HIS A 207 -28.60 -27.05 4.02
C HIS A 207 -28.25 -26.84 5.49
N ALA A 208 -29.12 -27.33 6.38
CA ALA A 208 -28.93 -27.33 7.82
C ALA A 208 -29.51 -28.62 8.40
N LEU A 209 -28.90 -29.11 9.47
CA LEU A 209 -29.44 -30.25 10.22
C LEU A 209 -30.71 -29.82 10.97
N PRO A 210 -31.73 -30.69 11.06
CA PRO A 210 -32.90 -30.42 11.88
C PRO A 210 -32.49 -30.21 13.35
N ALA A 211 -33.17 -29.30 14.03
CA ALA A 211 -32.94 -29.02 15.44
C ALA A 211 -33.07 -30.33 16.26
N GLY A 212 -32.02 -30.70 17.00
CA GLY A 212 -31.97 -31.93 17.80
C GLY A 212 -31.39 -33.17 17.10
N PHE A 213 -31.07 -33.11 15.80
CA PHE A 213 -30.42 -34.24 15.11
C PHE A 213 -28.90 -34.26 15.40
N ILE A 214 -28.46 -35.22 16.20
CA ILE A 214 -27.04 -35.44 16.52
C ILE A 214 -26.46 -36.50 15.58
N LEU A 215 -25.42 -36.12 14.83
CA LEU A 215 -24.70 -37.03 13.95
C LEU A 215 -24.12 -38.21 14.73
N LYS A 216 -24.32 -39.44 14.23
CA LYS A 216 -23.81 -40.68 14.83
C LYS A 216 -22.29 -40.68 15.06
N LYS A 217 -21.53 -39.94 14.23
CA LYS A 217 -20.06 -39.82 14.32
C LYS A 217 -19.57 -39.00 15.53
N ILE A 218 -20.42 -38.15 16.11
CA ILE A 218 -20.12 -37.33 17.30
C ILE A 218 -20.46 -38.09 18.60
N ARG A 219 -21.26 -39.17 18.51
CA ARG A 219 -21.63 -40.04 19.65
C ARG A 219 -20.57 -41.11 19.96
N ARG A 220 -19.29 -40.78 19.84
CA ARG A 220 -18.14 -41.62 20.22
C ARG A 220 -17.08 -40.80 20.91
#